data_AF-A0A1Y2BLM7-F1
#
_entry.id   AF-A0A1Y2BLM7-F1
#
_cell.length_a   1.000
_cell.length_b   1.000
_cell.length_c   1.000
_cell.angle_alpha   90.00
_cell.angle_beta   90.00
_cell.angle_gamma   90.00
#
_symmetry.space_group_name_H-M   'P 1'
#
loop_
_entity.id
_entity.type
_entity.pdbx_description
1 polymer ?
#
loop_
_entity_poly.entity_id
_entity_poly.type
_entity_poly.pdbx_seq_one_letter_code
_entity_poly.pdbx_strand_id
1 'polypeptide(L)'
;MRRQKCADGFQDMMSDENSPIIDFYPRDFALDMNGKKQDWEAVVKIPFINEERLLRAMAARDNRLTSEEKSRNTSGVLSTQFVYDESKEDTYPSSLSGFFPDIVKSHCAVTPFHLPTLGDGIELVLGLLDGVHLGASALSGFPSLETLPHQGALGYQGVNVFQADSRNQSMVITLTAKHDRGKTSDIAKQLLGKRSFHSWPYLHEGMVVAVSDDMFRYELQQIGRSTKVVSNPHNHFQAIAWKKAADNAEHHNAKRFAIIIGNVDIVLHIRPLKGLKRLDTGALVKDYEAPEKEIIQPLQLAVQQVTFEDERYLEKNAPPMAAEFPVGERVIFLGGMAYGTAAQVVSTTDTSLDISIAYFPSESKENAEFTRVVSRRAAGTYFPSHVLSRRLHMSALALSRITSTLLVLLEDGSKTNIGLSLKFEGKGLKVLGYSKRNDRGWEYSEKAARAIEKYKTAFPEPFSHLENRSSDIVTSAELCPTAEDPDKVIKEMKRWLKQEDLIDLETVSLFAEQLEKVCLLNS
;
A
#
# COMPACT_ATOMS: atom_id res chain seq x y z
N MET A 1 -24.14 -14.06 -24.42
CA MET A 1 -22.67 -14.00 -24.25
C MET A 1 -22.11 -15.13 -23.39
N ARG A 2 -22.69 -15.49 -22.23
CA ARG A 2 -22.15 -16.58 -21.37
C ARG A 2 -22.38 -18.01 -21.88
N ARG A 3 -23.39 -18.27 -22.72
CA ARG A 3 -23.63 -19.60 -23.32
C ARG A 3 -22.42 -20.16 -24.08
N GLN A 4 -21.61 -19.29 -24.68
CA GLN A 4 -20.39 -19.66 -25.41
C GLN A 4 -19.30 -20.29 -24.52
N LYS A 5 -19.47 -20.24 -23.18
CA LYS A 5 -18.60 -20.94 -22.23
C LYS A 5 -18.98 -22.41 -22.04
N CYS A 6 -20.18 -22.81 -22.44
CA CYS A 6 -20.61 -24.21 -22.42
C CYS A 6 -20.18 -24.92 -23.71
N ALA A 7 -19.98 -26.23 -23.63
CA ALA A 7 -19.74 -27.08 -24.79
C ALA A 7 -20.81 -26.84 -25.88
N ASP A 8 -20.40 -26.80 -27.14
CA ASP A 8 -21.27 -26.42 -28.26
C ASP A 8 -22.53 -27.28 -28.33
N GLY A 9 -22.42 -28.58 -28.02
CA GLY A 9 -23.54 -29.52 -27.99
C GLY A 9 -24.69 -29.14 -27.03
N PHE A 10 -24.41 -28.33 -26.01
CA PHE A 10 -25.38 -27.91 -25.00
C PHE A 10 -25.92 -26.49 -25.17
N GLN A 11 -25.30 -25.65 -26.01
CA GLN A 11 -25.64 -24.23 -26.09
C GLN A 11 -27.09 -23.98 -26.51
N ASP A 12 -27.62 -24.76 -27.46
CA ASP A 12 -29.00 -24.56 -27.92
C ASP A 12 -30.03 -24.84 -26.84
N MET A 13 -29.73 -25.70 -25.85
CA MET A 13 -30.69 -26.01 -24.79
C MET A 13 -31.03 -24.79 -23.92
N MET A 14 -30.20 -23.74 -23.95
CA MET A 14 -30.40 -22.50 -23.22
C MET A 14 -31.09 -21.41 -24.06
N SER A 15 -31.37 -21.65 -25.34
CA SER A 15 -31.95 -20.64 -26.23
C SER A 15 -33.08 -21.13 -27.14
N ASP A 16 -33.13 -22.43 -27.43
CA ASP A 16 -34.21 -23.04 -28.20
C ASP A 16 -35.49 -23.07 -27.37
N GLU A 17 -36.56 -22.48 -27.90
CA GLU A 17 -37.87 -22.43 -27.26
C GLU A 17 -38.50 -23.82 -27.08
N ASN A 18 -38.07 -24.80 -27.88
CA ASN A 18 -38.48 -26.21 -27.73
C ASN A 18 -37.62 -27.00 -26.74
N SER A 19 -36.63 -26.37 -26.12
CA SER A 19 -35.78 -27.04 -25.14
C SER A 19 -36.59 -27.42 -23.89
N PRO A 20 -36.48 -28.66 -23.38
CA PRO A 20 -37.17 -29.10 -22.17
C PRO A 20 -36.70 -28.38 -20.89
N ILE A 21 -35.69 -27.53 -20.99
CA ILE A 21 -35.10 -26.75 -19.90
C ILE A 21 -35.08 -25.24 -20.16
N ILE A 22 -35.81 -24.75 -21.17
CA ILE A 22 -35.80 -23.32 -21.54
C ILE A 22 -36.31 -22.40 -20.42
N ASP A 23 -37.27 -22.87 -19.63
CA ASP A 23 -37.82 -22.19 -18.46
C ASP A 23 -36.77 -21.93 -17.37
N PHE A 24 -35.65 -22.67 -17.34
CA PHE A 24 -34.54 -22.38 -16.43
C PHE A 24 -33.76 -21.11 -16.80
N TYR A 25 -33.94 -20.60 -18.03
CA TYR A 25 -33.20 -19.47 -18.59
C TYR A 25 -34.16 -18.36 -19.03
N PRO A 26 -34.94 -17.76 -18.10
CA PRO A 26 -35.87 -16.69 -18.45
C PRO A 26 -35.10 -15.48 -19.00
N ARG A 27 -35.63 -14.87 -20.08
CA ARG A 27 -35.04 -13.65 -20.66
C ARG A 27 -35.18 -12.45 -19.72
N ASP A 28 -36.35 -12.36 -19.08
CA ASP A 28 -36.69 -11.36 -18.09
C ASP A 28 -37.04 -12.06 -16.77
N PHE A 29 -36.54 -11.53 -15.65
CA PHE A 29 -36.82 -12.06 -14.32
C PHE A 29 -37.15 -10.92 -13.36
N ALA A 30 -37.97 -11.22 -12.36
CA ALA A 30 -38.36 -10.23 -11.37
C ALA A 30 -37.26 -10.05 -10.31
N LEU A 31 -37.01 -8.80 -9.93
CA LEU A 31 -36.17 -8.43 -8.81
C LEU A 31 -37.07 -7.97 -7.66
N ASP A 32 -36.86 -8.54 -6.48
CA ASP A 32 -37.56 -8.13 -5.27
C ASP A 32 -36.58 -7.44 -4.32
N MET A 33 -36.73 -6.13 -4.19
CA MET A 33 -35.83 -5.30 -3.39
C MET A 33 -35.97 -5.56 -1.89
N ASN A 34 -37.09 -6.09 -1.40
CA ASN A 34 -37.37 -6.33 0.04
C ASN A 34 -36.81 -5.25 1.00
N GLY A 35 -37.06 -3.97 0.68
CA GLY A 35 -36.59 -2.82 1.47
C GLY A 35 -35.10 -2.49 1.36
N LYS A 36 -34.32 -3.23 0.57
CA LYS A 36 -32.95 -2.90 0.17
C LYS A 36 -32.96 -1.79 -0.87
N LYS A 37 -31.91 -0.97 -0.84
CA LYS A 37 -31.78 0.18 -1.74
C LYS A 37 -30.98 -0.14 -2.99
N GLN A 38 -30.12 -1.15 -2.92
CA GLN A 38 -29.17 -1.47 -3.97
C GLN A 38 -29.59 -2.74 -4.69
N ASP A 39 -29.58 -2.72 -6.02
CA ASP A 39 -30.13 -3.80 -6.85
C ASP A 39 -29.36 -5.13 -6.68
N TRP A 40 -28.09 -5.09 -6.32
CA TRP A 40 -27.28 -6.30 -6.06
C TRP A 40 -27.64 -6.99 -4.73
N GLU A 41 -28.41 -6.35 -3.87
CA GLU A 41 -28.98 -6.96 -2.66
C GLU A 41 -30.39 -7.52 -2.90
N ALA A 42 -30.95 -7.29 -4.09
CA ALA A 42 -32.29 -7.73 -4.43
C ALA A 42 -32.37 -9.25 -4.54
N VAL A 43 -33.51 -9.81 -4.16
CA VAL A 43 -33.80 -11.22 -4.37
C VAL A 43 -34.13 -11.43 -5.84
N VAL A 44 -33.26 -12.18 -6.53
CA VAL A 44 -33.43 -12.57 -7.93
C VAL A 44 -34.41 -13.73 -8.02
N LYS A 45 -35.61 -13.50 -8.56
CA LYS A 45 -36.64 -14.53 -8.70
C LYS A 45 -36.47 -15.29 -10.02
N ILE A 46 -35.63 -16.33 -9.97
CA ILE A 46 -35.45 -17.30 -11.05
C ILE A 46 -35.92 -18.69 -10.60
N PRO A 47 -36.39 -19.54 -11.53
CA PRO A 47 -36.82 -20.90 -11.17
C PRO A 47 -35.63 -21.75 -10.72
N PHE A 48 -35.88 -22.62 -9.74
CA PHE A 48 -34.91 -23.62 -9.31
C PHE A 48 -34.83 -24.75 -10.34
N ILE A 49 -33.61 -25.12 -10.70
CA ILE A 49 -33.34 -26.20 -11.66
C ILE A 49 -33.78 -27.52 -11.04
N ASN A 50 -34.58 -28.29 -11.78
CA ASN A 50 -34.86 -29.68 -11.46
C ASN A 50 -33.72 -30.55 -12.00
N GLU A 51 -32.96 -31.16 -11.10
CA GLU A 51 -31.76 -31.96 -11.40
C GLU A 51 -32.05 -33.10 -12.39
N GLU A 52 -33.03 -33.95 -12.09
CA GLU A 52 -33.37 -35.11 -12.94
C GLU A 52 -33.75 -34.68 -14.36
N ARG A 53 -34.50 -33.56 -14.48
CA ARG A 53 -34.93 -33.02 -15.77
C ARG A 53 -33.75 -32.49 -16.57
N LEU A 54 -32.81 -31.81 -15.91
CA LEU A 54 -31.58 -31.31 -16.52
C LEU A 54 -30.69 -32.47 -16.99
N LEU A 55 -30.41 -33.44 -16.12
CA LEU A 55 -29.57 -34.58 -16.44
C LEU A 55 -30.12 -35.40 -17.61
N ARG A 56 -31.44 -35.62 -17.65
CA ARG A 56 -32.10 -36.32 -18.77
C ARG A 56 -31.95 -35.55 -20.09
N ALA A 57 -32.13 -34.22 -20.06
CA ALA A 57 -31.96 -33.37 -21.24
C ALA A 57 -30.50 -33.34 -21.73
N MET A 58 -29.53 -33.30 -20.82
CA MET A 58 -28.10 -33.36 -21.13
C MET A 58 -27.69 -34.71 -21.70
N ALA A 59 -28.14 -35.82 -21.10
CA ALA A 59 -27.82 -37.18 -21.54
C ALA A 59 -28.26 -37.44 -23.00
N ALA A 60 -29.38 -36.87 -23.44
CA ALA A 60 -29.84 -36.97 -24.83
C ALA A 60 -28.89 -36.30 -25.84
N ARG A 61 -28.03 -35.37 -25.39
CA ARG A 61 -27.08 -34.62 -26.23
C ARG A 61 -25.62 -34.98 -25.98
N ASP A 62 -25.33 -35.91 -25.08
CA ASP A 62 -23.98 -36.29 -24.67
C ASP A 62 -23.12 -36.83 -25.84
N ASN A 63 -23.79 -37.42 -26.84
CA ASN A 63 -23.18 -37.90 -28.07
C ASN A 63 -22.66 -36.78 -28.98
N ARG A 64 -23.07 -35.52 -28.76
CA ARG A 64 -22.63 -34.34 -29.54
C ARG A 64 -21.35 -33.71 -28.98
N LEU A 65 -20.88 -34.16 -27.81
CA LEU A 65 -19.64 -33.68 -27.22
C LEU A 65 -18.42 -34.28 -27.91
N THR A 66 -17.41 -33.46 -28.13
CA THR A 66 -16.09 -33.88 -28.60
C THR A 66 -15.37 -34.71 -27.53
N SER A 67 -14.35 -35.48 -27.93
CA SER A 67 -13.55 -36.29 -26.99
C SER A 67 -12.83 -35.42 -25.95
N GLU A 68 -12.38 -34.22 -26.32
CA GLU A 68 -11.76 -33.27 -25.40
C GLU A 68 -12.75 -32.74 -24.37
N GLU A 69 -13.96 -32.36 -24.80
CA GLU A 69 -15.02 -31.90 -23.91
C GLU A 69 -15.44 -32.99 -22.93
N LYS A 70 -15.53 -34.25 -23.39
CA LYS A 70 -15.80 -35.41 -22.54
C LYS A 70 -14.69 -35.63 -21.52
N SER A 71 -13.42 -35.54 -21.94
CA SER A 71 -12.26 -35.66 -21.06
C SER A 71 -12.28 -34.60 -19.95
N ARG A 72 -12.56 -33.34 -20.30
CA ARG A 72 -12.70 -32.23 -19.34
C ARG A 72 -13.87 -32.40 -18.38
N ASN A 73 -14.90 -33.15 -18.78
CA ASN A 73 -16.08 -33.44 -17.96
C ASN A 73 -15.89 -34.68 -17.05
N THR A 74 -14.65 -35.08 -16.76
CA THR A 74 -14.34 -36.16 -15.81
C THR A 74 -13.85 -35.60 -14.48
N SER A 75 -14.19 -36.29 -13.39
CA SER A 75 -13.65 -36.02 -12.06
C SER A 75 -12.23 -36.59 -11.94
N GLY A 76 -11.21 -35.80 -12.28
CA GLY A 76 -9.80 -36.17 -12.10
C GLY A 76 -9.29 -35.87 -10.67
N VAL A 77 -8.01 -36.11 -10.43
CA VAL A 77 -7.35 -35.61 -9.21
C VAL A 77 -7.30 -34.08 -9.28
N LEU A 78 -8.09 -33.42 -8.43
CA LEU A 78 -8.28 -31.97 -8.48
C LEU A 78 -7.12 -31.18 -7.87
N SER A 79 -6.31 -31.82 -7.02
CA SER A 79 -5.21 -31.18 -6.31
C SER A 79 -3.87 -31.74 -6.75
N THR A 80 -2.92 -30.83 -6.98
CA THR A 80 -1.57 -31.17 -7.45
C THR A 80 -0.57 -30.59 -6.48
N GLN A 81 0.39 -31.41 -6.03
CA GLN A 81 1.47 -30.96 -5.18
C GLN A 81 2.70 -30.62 -6.03
N PHE A 82 3.31 -29.47 -5.75
CA PHE A 82 4.54 -29.01 -6.35
C PHE A 82 5.64 -28.99 -5.28
N VAL A 83 6.72 -29.72 -5.50
CA VAL A 83 7.85 -29.81 -4.55
C VAL A 83 9.13 -29.52 -5.30
N TYR A 84 10.02 -28.74 -4.69
CA TYR A 84 11.37 -28.57 -5.20
C TYR A 84 12.18 -29.85 -4.97
N ASP A 85 12.74 -30.40 -6.04
CA ASP A 85 13.59 -31.58 -6.06
C ASP A 85 14.84 -31.31 -6.89
N GLU A 86 15.97 -31.13 -6.21
CA GLU A 86 17.26 -30.82 -6.82
C GLU A 86 17.71 -31.91 -7.80
N SER A 87 17.29 -33.17 -7.62
CA SER A 87 17.69 -34.28 -8.48
C SER A 87 16.99 -34.29 -9.84
N LYS A 88 15.91 -33.51 -10.00
CA LYS A 88 15.11 -33.45 -11.21
C LYS A 88 15.62 -32.33 -12.13
N GLU A 89 15.91 -32.65 -13.38
CA GLU A 89 16.30 -31.66 -14.41
C GLU A 89 15.57 -31.93 -15.73
N ASP A 90 14.25 -31.77 -15.73
CA ASP A 90 13.43 -31.94 -16.94
C ASP A 90 13.13 -30.60 -17.61
N THR A 91 12.92 -30.59 -18.93
CA THR A 91 12.40 -29.39 -19.61
C THR A 91 10.88 -29.38 -19.55
N TYR A 92 10.30 -28.31 -18.98
CA TYR A 92 8.85 -28.14 -18.93
C TYR A 92 8.38 -27.22 -20.07
N PRO A 93 7.48 -27.68 -20.95
CA PRO A 93 7.04 -26.90 -22.11
C PRO A 93 6.17 -25.72 -21.69
N SER A 94 6.28 -24.63 -22.44
CA SER A 94 5.44 -23.46 -22.28
C SER A 94 4.01 -23.72 -22.75
N SER A 95 3.03 -23.31 -21.94
CA SER A 95 1.62 -23.31 -22.34
C SER A 95 1.28 -22.22 -23.38
N LEU A 96 2.20 -21.28 -23.65
CA LEU A 96 2.05 -20.21 -24.61
C LEU A 96 3.38 -19.96 -25.35
N SER A 97 3.73 -20.91 -26.21
CA SER A 97 4.95 -20.88 -27.02
C SER A 97 5.01 -19.59 -27.85
N GLY A 98 6.13 -18.87 -27.73
CA GLY A 98 6.37 -17.59 -28.41
C GLY A 98 6.21 -16.35 -27.51
N PHE A 99 5.47 -16.46 -26.41
CA PHE A 99 5.43 -15.42 -25.39
C PHE A 99 6.24 -15.81 -24.15
N PHE A 100 6.03 -17.03 -23.65
CA PHE A 100 6.84 -17.61 -22.58
C PHE A 100 7.75 -18.71 -23.13
N PRO A 101 9.05 -18.68 -22.83
CA PRO A 101 9.94 -19.77 -23.20
C PRO A 101 9.66 -21.01 -22.34
N ASP A 102 10.14 -22.15 -22.82
CA ASP A 102 10.14 -23.39 -22.02
C ASP A 102 11.03 -23.22 -20.79
N ILE A 103 10.65 -23.85 -19.68
CA ILE A 103 11.49 -23.89 -18.47
C ILE A 103 12.49 -25.01 -18.65
N VAL A 104 13.68 -24.64 -19.11
CA VAL A 104 14.82 -25.56 -19.24
C VAL A 104 15.38 -25.83 -17.84
N LYS A 105 15.59 -27.11 -17.49
CA LYS A 105 16.03 -27.58 -16.16
C LYS A 105 15.07 -27.20 -15.01
N SER A 106 13.82 -27.65 -15.12
CA SER A 106 12.86 -27.57 -14.04
C SER A 106 13.18 -28.59 -12.95
N HIS A 107 13.43 -28.08 -11.73
CA HIS A 107 13.58 -28.86 -10.50
C HIS A 107 12.25 -29.11 -9.78
N CYS A 108 11.12 -29.03 -10.49
CA CYS A 108 9.80 -29.14 -9.88
C CYS A 108 9.23 -30.56 -10.04
N ALA A 109 9.12 -31.29 -8.93
CA ALA A 109 8.38 -32.54 -8.86
C ALA A 109 6.88 -32.26 -8.73
N VAL A 110 6.09 -32.91 -9.58
CA VAL A 110 4.64 -32.74 -9.66
C VAL A 110 3.99 -34.08 -9.38
N THR A 111 3.17 -34.16 -8.33
CA THR A 111 2.47 -35.39 -7.96
C THR A 111 0.98 -35.13 -7.72
N PRO A 112 0.09 -36.09 -8.01
CA PRO A 112 -1.31 -36.00 -7.62
C PRO A 112 -1.42 -35.96 -6.10
N PHE A 113 -2.17 -34.97 -5.57
CA PHE A 113 -2.40 -34.84 -4.14
C PHE A 113 -3.84 -35.25 -3.80
N HIS A 114 -3.98 -36.28 -2.97
CA HIS A 114 -5.28 -36.73 -2.48
C HIS A 114 -5.51 -36.13 -1.09
N LEU A 115 -6.51 -35.26 -0.97
CA LEU A 115 -6.94 -34.75 0.32
C LEU A 115 -7.38 -35.91 1.22
N PRO A 116 -6.96 -35.95 2.49
CA PRO A 116 -7.43 -36.97 3.41
C PRO A 116 -8.95 -36.84 3.61
N THR A 117 -9.66 -37.96 3.47
CA THR A 117 -11.09 -38.05 3.76
C THR A 117 -11.30 -38.30 5.24
N LEU A 118 -12.28 -37.63 5.85
CA LEU A 118 -12.71 -37.94 7.22
C LEU A 118 -13.20 -39.38 7.29
N GLY A 119 -12.69 -40.17 8.24
CA GLY A 119 -12.87 -41.63 8.30
C GLY A 119 -11.58 -42.34 8.72
N ASP A 120 -11.62 -43.67 8.90
CA ASP A 120 -10.44 -44.53 9.15
C ASP A 120 -9.51 -44.08 10.30
N GLY A 121 -10.10 -43.60 11.40
CA GLY A 121 -9.34 -43.13 12.58
C GLY A 121 -8.88 -41.68 12.52
N ILE A 122 -9.24 -40.93 11.47
CA ILE A 122 -9.04 -39.49 11.37
C ILE A 122 -10.28 -38.77 11.89
N GLU A 123 -10.17 -38.20 13.08
CA GLU A 123 -11.21 -37.39 13.71
C GLU A 123 -10.87 -35.89 13.67
N LEU A 124 -11.90 -35.06 13.55
CA LEU A 124 -11.77 -33.62 13.49
C LEU A 124 -11.70 -33.08 14.93
N VAL A 125 -10.57 -32.49 15.31
CA VAL A 125 -10.44 -31.89 16.64
C VAL A 125 -11.07 -30.50 16.62
N LEU A 126 -12.11 -30.32 17.43
CA LEU A 126 -12.82 -29.05 17.55
C LEU A 126 -12.21 -28.20 18.66
N GLY A 127 -11.78 -26.99 18.32
CA GLY A 127 -11.30 -26.00 19.28
C GLY A 127 -9.77 -25.91 19.36
N LEU A 128 -9.29 -25.47 20.52
CA LEU A 128 -7.87 -25.25 20.76
C LEU A 128 -7.19 -26.58 21.12
N LEU A 129 -6.03 -26.82 20.52
CA LEU A 129 -5.18 -27.96 20.86
C LEU A 129 -4.32 -27.64 22.08
N ASP A 130 -3.86 -28.71 22.74
CA ASP A 130 -2.87 -28.59 23.82
C ASP A 130 -1.59 -27.93 23.31
N GLY A 131 -1.04 -27.00 24.10
CA GLY A 131 0.17 -26.25 23.76
C GLY A 131 -0.05 -24.99 22.91
N VAL A 132 -1.29 -24.63 22.56
CA VAL A 132 -1.56 -23.36 21.86
C VAL A 132 -1.32 -22.18 22.80
N HIS A 133 -0.46 -21.25 22.38
CA HIS A 133 -0.21 -20.01 23.10
C HIS A 133 -1.19 -18.90 22.69
N LEU A 134 -1.85 -18.28 23.67
CA LEU A 134 -2.85 -17.24 23.48
C LEU A 134 -2.56 -16.01 24.36
N GLY A 135 -3.31 -14.94 24.15
CA GLY A 135 -3.30 -13.80 25.05
C GLY A 135 -1.92 -13.14 25.11
N ALA A 136 -1.40 -12.89 26.31
CA ALA A 136 -0.05 -12.32 26.49
C ALA A 136 1.10 -13.25 26.05
N SER A 137 0.80 -14.53 25.80
CA SER A 137 1.75 -15.51 25.27
C SER A 137 1.62 -15.72 23.76
N ALA A 138 0.79 -14.95 23.05
CA ALA A 138 0.71 -15.06 21.60
C ALA A 138 2.08 -14.85 20.93
N LEU A 139 2.29 -15.51 19.79
CA LEU A 139 3.52 -15.37 19.00
C LEU A 139 3.74 -13.91 18.57
N SER A 140 5.00 -13.52 18.40
CA SER A 140 5.37 -12.17 17.97
C SER A 140 4.67 -11.78 16.66
N GLY A 141 4.18 -10.53 16.57
CA GLY A 141 3.46 -10.02 15.42
C GLY A 141 1.94 -10.20 15.48
N PHE A 142 1.43 -11.07 16.36
CA PHE A 142 0.00 -11.16 16.65
C PHE A 142 -0.40 -10.13 17.71
N PRO A 143 -1.49 -9.36 17.50
CA PRO A 143 -1.95 -8.40 18.48
C PRO A 143 -2.53 -9.08 19.72
N SER A 144 -2.36 -8.45 20.88
CA SER A 144 -2.95 -8.95 22.12
C SER A 144 -3.26 -7.82 23.11
N LEU A 145 -4.53 -7.76 23.54
CA LEU A 145 -4.98 -6.81 24.56
C LEU A 145 -4.49 -7.19 25.96
N GLU A 146 -4.26 -8.48 26.22
CA GLU A 146 -3.89 -9.01 27.55
C GLU A 146 -2.48 -8.62 28.00
N THR A 147 -1.69 -8.02 27.11
CA THR A 147 -0.35 -7.49 27.43
C THR A 147 -0.40 -6.25 28.34
N LEU A 148 -1.56 -5.59 28.46
CA LEU A 148 -1.80 -4.49 29.39
C LEU A 148 -3.12 -4.67 30.14
N PRO A 149 -3.22 -4.25 31.42
CA PRO A 149 -4.47 -4.33 32.17
C PRO A 149 -5.48 -3.30 31.64
N HIS A 150 -6.68 -3.77 31.30
CA HIS A 150 -7.71 -2.96 30.67
C HIS A 150 -9.13 -3.42 31.05
N GLN A 151 -10.12 -2.59 30.73
CA GLN A 151 -11.55 -2.88 30.82
C GLN A 151 -12.23 -2.54 29.51
N GLY A 152 -13.16 -3.38 29.06
CA GLY A 152 -13.94 -3.16 27.84
C GLY A 152 -15.39 -2.85 28.15
N ALA A 153 -15.96 -1.85 27.48
CA ALA A 153 -17.39 -1.53 27.54
C ALA A 153 -17.90 -1.04 26.18
N LEU A 154 -19.17 -1.32 25.85
CA LEU A 154 -19.79 -0.78 24.63
C LEU A 154 -20.15 0.71 24.83
N GLY A 155 -19.72 1.56 23.89
CA GLY A 155 -19.96 3.00 23.97
C GLY A 155 -19.98 3.70 22.62
N TYR A 156 -20.58 4.88 22.56
CA TYR A 156 -20.60 5.74 21.37
C TYR A 156 -19.41 6.70 21.39
N GLN A 157 -18.28 6.30 20.80
CA GLN A 157 -17.04 7.10 20.77
C GLN A 157 -16.83 7.87 19.44
N GLY A 158 -17.68 7.64 18.44
CA GLY A 158 -17.51 8.25 17.12
C GLY A 158 -16.21 7.82 16.43
N VAL A 159 -15.84 6.54 16.55
CA VAL A 159 -14.57 5.99 16.05
C VAL A 159 -14.48 6.13 14.53
N ASN A 160 -13.31 6.50 14.02
CA ASN A 160 -13.05 6.66 12.60
C ASN A 160 -12.00 5.64 12.10
N VAL A 161 -12.49 4.50 11.62
CA VAL A 161 -11.66 3.41 11.05
C VAL A 161 -11.45 3.60 9.53
N PHE A 162 -12.38 4.27 8.85
CA PHE A 162 -12.33 4.47 7.41
C PHE A 162 -12.25 5.97 7.09
N GLN A 163 -13.29 6.53 6.49
CA GLN A 163 -13.34 7.92 6.04
C GLN A 163 -14.31 8.78 6.88
N ALA A 164 -15.21 8.16 7.64
CA ALA A 164 -16.22 8.84 8.41
C ALA A 164 -16.37 8.21 9.80
N ASP A 165 -16.87 9.02 10.73
CA ASP A 165 -17.11 8.61 12.10
C ASP A 165 -18.26 7.59 12.17
N SER A 166 -18.05 6.53 12.94
CA SER A 166 -19.09 5.56 13.23
C SER A 166 -20.23 6.20 14.03
N ARG A 167 -21.46 5.94 13.62
CA ARG A 167 -22.68 6.32 14.35
C ARG A 167 -23.14 5.25 15.34
N ASN A 168 -22.52 4.08 15.31
CA ASN A 168 -22.87 2.92 16.14
C ASN A 168 -21.92 2.79 17.33
N GLN A 169 -22.33 1.98 18.32
CA GLN A 169 -21.47 1.64 19.45
C GLN A 169 -20.21 0.90 18.97
N SER A 170 -19.11 1.16 19.67
CA SER A 170 -17.83 0.45 19.52
C SER A 170 -17.45 -0.17 20.86
N MET A 171 -16.64 -1.23 20.84
CA MET A 171 -16.01 -1.74 22.06
C MET A 171 -14.91 -0.78 22.49
N VAL A 172 -15.17 -0.01 23.54
CA VAL A 172 -14.23 0.97 24.09
C VAL A 172 -13.36 0.28 25.13
N ILE A 173 -12.05 0.34 24.91
CA ILE A 173 -11.06 -0.25 25.81
C ILE A 173 -10.44 0.85 26.65
N THR A 174 -10.63 0.78 27.97
CA THR A 174 -10.04 1.72 28.93
C THR A 174 -8.90 1.05 29.66
N LEU A 175 -7.70 1.62 29.57
CA LEU A 175 -6.55 1.12 30.32
C LEU A 175 -6.77 1.37 31.81
N THR A 176 -6.59 0.34 32.64
CA THR A 176 -6.81 0.41 34.09
C THR A 176 -5.53 0.64 34.88
N ALA A 177 -4.38 0.64 34.21
CA ALA A 177 -3.10 0.84 34.85
C ALA A 177 -3.05 2.22 35.53
N LYS A 178 -3.04 2.21 36.87
CA LYS A 178 -2.47 3.30 37.66
C LYS A 178 -0.96 3.18 37.50
N HIS A 179 -0.39 3.80 36.47
CA HIS A 179 1.05 4.05 36.48
C HIS A 179 1.32 4.84 37.75
N ASP A 180 1.97 4.21 38.71
CA ASP A 180 2.46 4.89 39.89
C ASP A 180 3.29 6.06 39.36
N ARG A 181 2.95 7.28 39.77
CA ARG A 181 3.55 8.53 39.25
C ARG A 181 4.97 8.69 39.78
N GLY A 182 5.81 7.69 39.51
CA GLY A 182 7.23 7.75 39.71
C GLY A 182 7.76 8.98 39.01
N LYS A 183 8.80 9.58 39.58
CA LYS A 183 9.42 10.75 38.98
C LYS A 183 9.90 10.39 37.58
N THR A 184 9.66 11.27 36.61
CA THR A 184 10.10 11.08 35.22
C THR A 184 11.59 10.75 35.12
N SER A 185 12.40 11.33 36.02
CA SER A 185 13.83 11.06 36.11
C SER A 185 14.19 9.63 36.50
N ASP A 186 13.39 8.96 37.33
CA ASP A 186 13.62 7.57 37.73
C ASP A 186 13.16 6.60 36.62
N ILE A 187 12.04 6.93 35.96
CA ILE A 187 11.57 6.20 34.77
C ILE A 187 12.61 6.31 33.64
N ALA A 188 13.18 7.50 33.43
CA ALA A 188 14.23 7.73 32.45
C ALA A 188 15.47 6.87 32.75
N LYS A 189 15.93 6.79 34.00
CA LYS A 189 17.04 5.88 34.38
C LYS A 189 16.71 4.41 34.12
N GLN A 190 15.45 4.02 34.26
CA GLN A 190 15.03 2.63 34.06
C GLN A 190 14.95 2.25 32.57
N LEU A 191 14.44 3.15 31.72
CA LEU A 191 14.05 2.82 30.35
C LEU A 191 15.03 3.31 29.27
N LEU A 192 15.77 4.39 29.50
CA LEU A 192 16.67 4.95 28.48
C LEU A 192 17.74 3.94 28.04
N GLY A 193 17.93 3.82 26.73
CA GLY A 193 18.88 2.89 26.12
C GLY A 193 18.46 1.42 26.22
N LYS A 194 17.22 1.14 26.64
CA LYS A 194 16.64 -0.20 26.63
C LYS A 194 15.56 -0.33 25.57
N ARG A 195 15.33 -1.58 25.16
CA ARG A 195 14.21 -1.93 24.30
C ARG A 195 12.87 -1.77 25.04
N SER A 196 11.86 -1.37 24.30
CA SER A 196 10.46 -1.33 24.70
C SER A 196 9.60 -1.72 23.50
N PHE A 197 8.41 -2.23 23.77
CA PHE A 197 7.43 -2.54 22.74
C PHE A 197 6.41 -1.40 22.61
N HIS A 198 6.22 -0.97 21.37
CA HIS A 198 5.38 0.15 21.00
C HIS A 198 4.18 -0.27 20.16
N SER A 199 3.25 0.67 19.90
CA SER A 199 2.06 0.45 19.06
C SER A 199 1.06 -0.59 19.59
N TRP A 200 0.88 -0.67 20.91
CA TRP A 200 -0.13 -1.54 21.52
C TRP A 200 -1.52 -1.34 20.86
N PRO A 201 -2.24 -2.43 20.50
CA PRO A 201 -1.98 -3.84 20.83
C PRO A 201 -1.09 -4.60 19.83
N TYR A 202 -0.63 -3.96 18.76
CA TYR A 202 0.27 -4.55 17.75
C TYR A 202 1.71 -4.26 18.15
N LEU A 203 2.22 -5.02 19.13
CA LEU A 203 3.53 -4.77 19.73
C LEU A 203 4.66 -4.91 18.71
N HIS A 204 5.46 -3.85 18.58
CA HIS A 204 6.70 -3.82 17.79
C HIS A 204 7.86 -3.39 18.68
N GLU A 205 9.04 -3.98 18.51
CA GLU A 205 10.22 -3.60 19.26
C GLU A 205 10.75 -2.22 18.81
N GLY A 206 11.19 -1.40 19.77
CA GLY A 206 11.94 -0.19 19.51
C GLY A 206 12.86 0.18 20.68
N MET A 207 13.80 1.07 20.42
CA MET A 207 14.76 1.55 21.42
C MET A 207 14.28 2.87 22.03
N VAL A 208 14.24 2.96 23.36
CA VAL A 208 13.89 4.21 24.07
C VAL A 208 15.11 5.12 24.08
N VAL A 209 15.04 6.24 23.36
CA VAL A 209 16.15 7.20 23.23
C VAL A 209 15.98 8.46 24.08
N ALA A 210 14.74 8.83 24.37
CA ALA A 210 14.43 9.91 25.30
C ALA A 210 13.16 9.60 26.09
N VAL A 211 13.01 10.21 27.26
CA VAL A 211 11.77 10.23 28.05
C VAL A 211 11.47 11.68 28.35
N SER A 212 10.23 12.15 28.20
CA SER A 212 9.90 13.54 28.51
C SER A 212 8.55 13.70 29.19
N ASP A 213 8.48 14.71 30.04
CA ASP A 213 7.26 15.25 30.62
C ASP A 213 6.98 16.66 30.06
N ASP A 214 6.06 17.40 30.68
CA ASP A 214 5.67 18.75 30.29
C ASP A 214 6.76 19.81 30.50
N MET A 215 7.78 19.52 31.31
CA MET A 215 8.84 20.46 31.67
C MET A 215 10.23 20.07 31.14
N PHE A 216 10.55 18.79 31.07
CA PHE A 216 11.90 18.28 30.81
C PHE A 216 11.90 17.13 29.79
N ARG A 217 12.97 17.06 29.00
CA ARG A 217 13.35 15.92 28.17
C ARG A 217 14.63 15.29 28.73
N TYR A 218 14.58 14.00 29.04
CA TYR A 218 15.66 13.21 29.59
C TYR A 218 16.29 12.36 28.49
N GLU A 219 17.61 12.47 28.32
CA GLU A 219 18.36 11.77 27.28
C GLU A 219 19.67 11.20 27.84
N LEU A 220 20.22 10.19 27.17
CA LEU A 220 21.56 9.71 27.45
C LEU A 220 22.58 10.60 26.74
N GLN A 221 23.45 11.24 27.53
CA GLN A 221 24.57 12.00 27.01
C GLN A 221 25.88 11.38 27.48
N GLN A 222 26.86 11.30 26.57
CA GLN A 222 28.20 10.87 26.90
C GLN A 222 28.95 12.02 27.58
N ILE A 223 29.21 11.88 28.88
CA ILE A 223 30.00 12.83 29.66
C ILE A 223 31.32 12.16 30.02
N GLY A 224 32.37 12.48 29.26
CA GLY A 224 33.67 11.81 29.35
C GLY A 224 33.58 10.34 28.92
N ARG A 225 33.93 9.41 29.83
CA ARG A 225 33.86 7.95 29.60
C ARG A 225 32.55 7.31 30.06
N SER A 226 31.65 8.05 30.71
CA SER A 226 30.40 7.51 31.25
C SER A 226 29.19 8.10 30.53
N THR A 227 28.23 7.24 30.20
CA THR A 227 26.90 7.66 29.74
C THR A 227 26.02 7.97 30.95
N LYS A 228 25.47 9.18 31.02
CA LYS A 228 24.58 9.60 32.10
C LYS A 228 23.26 10.14 31.55
N VAL A 229 22.21 10.01 32.34
CA VAL A 229 20.91 10.63 32.06
C VAL A 229 21.01 12.12 32.37
N VAL A 230 20.75 12.96 31.37
CA VAL A 230 20.74 14.41 31.49
C VAL A 230 19.32 14.92 31.27
N SER A 231 18.88 15.84 32.12
CA SER A 231 17.59 16.52 32.00
C SER A 231 17.75 17.85 31.29
N ASN A 232 17.10 18.01 30.14
CA ASN A 232 17.06 19.24 29.37
C ASN A 232 15.68 19.91 29.54
N PRO A 233 15.59 21.13 30.10
CA PRO A 233 14.31 21.83 30.21
C PRO A 233 13.79 22.23 28.84
N HIS A 234 12.48 22.11 28.63
CA HIS A 234 11.84 22.57 27.41
C HIS A 234 11.88 24.10 27.33
N ASN A 235 12.20 24.61 26.14
CA ASN A 235 11.88 26.00 25.83
C ASN A 235 10.37 26.16 25.57
N HIS A 236 9.88 27.41 25.51
CA HIS A 236 8.45 27.68 25.33
C HIS A 236 7.83 27.00 24.10
N PHE A 237 8.54 26.95 22.98
CA PHE A 237 8.08 26.29 21.76
C PHE A 237 8.03 24.76 21.90
N GLN A 238 9.04 24.17 22.56
CA GLN A 238 9.12 22.73 22.82
C GLN A 238 8.02 22.27 23.79
N ALA A 239 7.72 23.05 24.82
CA ALA A 239 6.64 22.74 25.76
C ALA A 239 5.27 22.71 25.06
N ILE A 240 4.99 23.70 24.19
CA ILE A 240 3.76 23.71 23.39
C ILE A 240 3.71 22.52 22.42
N ALA A 241 4.83 22.23 21.74
CA ALA A 241 4.92 21.09 20.82
C ALA A 241 4.71 19.75 21.53
N TRP A 242 5.31 19.58 22.72
CA TRP A 242 5.14 18.39 23.55
C TRP A 242 3.67 18.22 23.98
N LYS A 243 3.04 19.27 24.49
CA LYS A 243 1.63 19.21 24.92
C LYS A 243 0.71 18.84 23.75
N LYS A 244 0.92 19.46 22.59
CA LYS A 244 0.17 19.11 21.36
C LYS A 244 0.40 17.65 20.95
N ALA A 245 1.62 17.14 21.05
CA ALA A 245 1.92 15.74 20.73
C ALA A 245 1.25 14.75 21.70
N ALA A 246 1.27 15.06 23.00
CA ALA A 246 0.59 14.28 24.04
C ALA A 246 -0.93 14.23 23.82
N ASP A 247 -1.56 15.40 23.59
CA ASP A 247 -3.01 15.50 23.33
C ASP A 247 -3.39 14.80 22.01
N ASN A 248 -2.56 14.92 20.98
CA ASN A 248 -2.76 14.20 19.71
C ASN A 248 -2.66 12.68 19.90
N ALA A 249 -1.73 12.19 20.71
CA ALA A 249 -1.58 10.75 20.97
C ALA A 249 -2.80 10.20 21.72
N GLU A 250 -3.30 10.92 22.72
CA GLU A 250 -4.56 10.58 23.42
C GLU A 250 -5.75 10.56 22.44
N HIS A 251 -5.93 11.65 21.68
CA HIS A 251 -7.03 11.77 20.73
C HIS A 251 -6.96 10.70 19.64
N HIS A 252 -5.77 10.43 19.09
CA HIS A 252 -5.59 9.43 18.04
C HIS A 252 -5.99 8.04 18.54
N ASN A 253 -5.54 7.64 19.73
CA ASN A 253 -5.91 6.35 20.31
C ASN A 253 -7.42 6.21 20.54
N ALA A 254 -8.06 7.25 21.08
CA ALA A 254 -9.49 7.24 21.32
C ALA A 254 -10.31 7.25 20.01
N LYS A 255 -9.91 8.07 19.03
CA LYS A 255 -10.64 8.29 17.78
C LYS A 255 -10.44 7.17 16.77
N ARG A 256 -9.23 6.63 16.67
CA ARG A 256 -8.89 5.60 15.68
C ARG A 256 -9.16 4.19 16.20
N PHE A 257 -8.83 3.93 17.46
CA PHE A 257 -8.80 2.58 18.02
C PHE A 257 -9.83 2.33 19.13
N ALA A 258 -10.60 3.35 19.53
CA ALA A 258 -11.50 3.28 20.69
C ALA A 258 -10.77 2.95 22.00
N ILE A 259 -9.49 3.33 22.12
CA ILE A 259 -8.66 3.09 23.30
C ILE A 259 -8.59 4.37 24.14
N ILE A 260 -9.08 4.32 25.36
CA ILE A 260 -8.97 5.39 26.35
C ILE A 260 -7.74 5.10 27.23
N ILE A 261 -6.69 5.89 27.03
CA ILE A 261 -5.42 5.78 27.77
C ILE A 261 -5.33 6.73 28.98
N GLY A 262 -6.26 7.68 29.09
CA GLY A 262 -6.23 8.76 30.09
C GLY A 262 -5.26 9.88 29.72
N ASN A 263 -5.06 10.83 30.65
CA ASN A 263 -4.16 11.97 30.44
C ASN A 263 -2.71 11.50 30.27
N VAL A 264 -2.02 12.04 29.27
CA VAL A 264 -0.63 11.68 28.97
C VAL A 264 0.32 12.63 29.70
N ASP A 265 0.84 12.18 30.85
CA ASP A 265 1.80 12.95 31.66
C ASP A 265 3.26 12.70 31.22
N ILE A 266 3.58 11.49 30.72
CA ILE A 266 4.93 11.07 30.33
C ILE A 266 4.89 10.42 28.95
N VAL A 267 5.83 10.83 28.10
CA VAL A 267 6.02 10.30 26.75
C VAL A 267 7.40 9.62 26.63
N LEU A 268 7.42 8.46 25.99
CA LEU A 268 8.61 7.79 25.50
C LEU A 268 8.88 8.19 24.06
N HIS A 269 10.12 8.56 23.77
CA HIS A 269 10.61 8.77 22.42
C HIS A 269 11.35 7.51 21.98
N ILE A 270 10.82 6.85 20.97
CA ILE A 270 11.23 5.52 20.56
C ILE A 270 11.74 5.57 19.13
N ARG A 271 12.88 4.92 18.88
CA ARG A 271 13.33 4.59 17.52
C ARG A 271 12.88 3.17 17.18
N PRO A 272 11.92 3.00 16.27
CA PRO A 272 11.43 1.67 15.89
C PRO A 272 12.55 0.77 15.38
N LEU A 273 12.45 -0.53 15.64
CA LEU A 273 13.33 -1.52 15.05
C LEU A 273 13.06 -1.61 13.55
N LYS A 274 14.11 -1.41 12.75
CA LYS A 274 14.06 -1.52 11.28
C LYS A 274 14.35 -2.95 10.81
N GLY A 275 15.25 -3.65 11.52
CA GLY A 275 15.64 -5.02 11.20
C GLY A 275 17.01 -5.35 11.76
N LEU A 276 17.76 -6.19 11.06
CA LEU A 276 19.15 -6.49 11.38
C LEU A 276 20.08 -5.79 10.40
N LYS A 277 21.20 -5.27 10.89
CA LYS A 277 22.33 -4.82 10.07
C LYS A 277 23.51 -5.75 10.24
N ARG A 278 24.22 -5.99 9.14
CA ARG A 278 25.50 -6.70 9.14
C ARG A 278 26.61 -5.72 9.49
N LEU A 279 27.44 -6.08 10.46
CA LEU A 279 28.67 -5.37 10.80
C LEU A 279 29.82 -5.86 9.91
N ASP A 280 30.91 -5.10 9.87
CA ASP A 280 32.13 -5.48 9.16
C ASP A 280 32.73 -6.80 9.68
N THR A 281 32.44 -7.15 10.93
CA THR A 281 32.83 -8.43 11.53
C THR A 281 32.03 -9.62 11.00
N GLY A 282 30.93 -9.40 10.27
CA GLY A 282 29.98 -10.43 9.82
C GLY A 282 28.82 -10.69 10.78
N ALA A 283 28.83 -10.09 11.98
CA ALA A 283 27.74 -10.23 12.96
C ALA A 283 26.48 -9.46 12.52
N LEU A 284 25.31 -10.02 12.82
CA LEU A 284 24.02 -9.37 12.62
C LEU A 284 23.52 -8.79 13.95
N VAL A 285 23.39 -7.47 14.00
CA VAL A 285 22.90 -6.74 15.18
C VAL A 285 21.65 -5.95 14.84
N LYS A 286 20.84 -5.61 15.85
CA LYS A 286 19.63 -4.83 15.63
C LYS A 286 19.94 -3.45 15.08
N ASP A 287 19.19 -3.07 14.06
CA ASP A 287 19.22 -1.75 13.43
C ASP A 287 17.93 -1.01 13.74
N TYR A 288 18.05 0.18 14.34
CA TYR A 288 16.92 1.02 14.70
C TYR A 288 16.86 2.22 13.75
N GLU A 289 15.66 2.75 13.56
CA GLU A 289 15.44 3.90 12.68
C GLU A 289 16.25 5.14 13.10
N ALA A 290 16.49 6.01 12.13
CA ALA A 290 17.24 7.24 12.32
C ALA A 290 16.47 8.26 13.20
N PRO A 291 17.14 9.30 13.77
CA PRO A 291 16.50 10.29 14.63
C PRO A 291 15.27 10.98 14.02
N GLU A 292 15.23 11.14 12.70
CA GLU A 292 14.15 11.81 11.97
C GLU A 292 12.84 11.00 11.95
N LYS A 293 12.92 9.70 12.26
CA LYS A 293 11.79 8.77 12.33
C LYS A 293 11.47 8.34 13.78
N GLU A 294 11.93 9.12 14.75
CA GLU A 294 11.55 8.97 16.15
C GLU A 294 10.02 9.07 16.29
N ILE A 295 9.43 8.12 17.01
CA ILE A 295 8.01 8.11 17.32
C ILE A 295 7.77 8.46 18.78
N ILE A 296 6.61 9.04 19.03
CA ILE A 296 6.12 9.38 20.37
C ILE A 296 5.14 8.32 20.82
N GLN A 297 5.39 7.75 22.00
CA GLN A 297 4.48 6.81 22.64
C GLN A 297 4.17 7.24 24.08
N PRO A 298 2.88 7.32 24.46
CA PRO A 298 2.49 7.45 25.87
C PRO A 298 3.03 6.29 26.72
N LEU A 299 3.55 6.60 27.91
CA LEU A 299 4.08 5.58 28.84
C LEU A 299 3.05 4.50 29.18
N GLN A 300 1.76 4.86 29.20
CA GLN A 300 0.66 3.93 29.49
C GLN A 300 0.56 2.75 28.51
N LEU A 301 1.02 2.94 27.28
CA LEU A 301 0.97 1.95 26.21
C LEU A 301 2.28 1.15 26.08
N ALA A 302 3.29 1.44 26.91
CA ALA A 302 4.59 0.79 26.83
C ALA A 302 4.57 -0.59 27.49
N VAL A 303 4.98 -1.60 26.73
CA VAL A 303 5.20 -2.96 27.21
C VAL A 303 6.70 -3.22 27.23
N GLN A 304 7.25 -3.65 28.35
CA GLN A 304 8.71 -3.81 28.50
C GLN A 304 9.24 -5.13 27.94
N GLN A 305 8.44 -6.19 28.02
CA GLN A 305 8.83 -7.55 27.67
C GLN A 305 7.65 -8.29 27.03
N VAL A 306 7.97 -9.21 26.13
CA VAL A 306 7.03 -10.15 25.50
C VAL A 306 7.50 -11.57 25.76
N THR A 307 6.57 -12.53 25.76
CA THR A 307 6.86 -13.93 26.04
C THR A 307 7.72 -14.57 24.93
N PHE A 308 7.37 -14.28 23.66
CA PHE A 308 8.08 -14.78 22.49
C PHE A 308 8.64 -13.62 21.68
N GLU A 309 9.97 -13.64 21.48
CA GLU A 309 10.64 -12.70 20.58
C GLU A 309 10.45 -13.11 19.12
N ASP A 310 10.55 -12.13 18.23
CA ASP A 310 10.50 -12.38 16.80
C ASP A 310 11.83 -12.95 16.30
N GLU A 311 11.80 -14.21 15.85
CA GLU A 311 12.98 -14.93 15.38
C GLU A 311 13.72 -14.22 14.24
N ARG A 312 13.03 -13.40 13.46
CA ARG A 312 13.61 -12.64 12.35
C ARG A 312 14.58 -11.56 12.81
N TYR A 313 14.49 -11.14 14.08
CA TYR A 313 15.28 -10.05 14.66
C TYR A 313 16.24 -10.51 15.76
N LEU A 314 16.45 -11.83 15.90
CA LEU A 314 17.47 -12.34 16.80
C LEU A 314 18.86 -11.99 16.27
N GLU A 315 19.67 -11.36 17.12
CA GLU A 315 21.06 -11.04 16.79
C GLU A 315 21.86 -12.33 16.63
N LYS A 316 22.76 -12.35 15.63
CA LYS A 316 23.60 -13.51 15.32
C LYS A 316 25.05 -13.08 15.33
N ASN A 317 25.89 -13.90 15.96
CA ASN A 317 27.34 -13.73 15.86
C ASN A 317 27.80 -13.97 14.43
N ALA A 318 28.99 -13.45 14.10
CA ALA A 318 29.60 -13.66 12.80
C ALA A 318 29.77 -15.17 12.53
N PRO A 319 29.10 -15.73 11.50
CA PRO A 319 29.35 -17.10 11.09
C PRO A 319 30.74 -17.22 10.46
N PRO A 320 31.35 -18.43 10.47
CA PRO A 320 32.55 -18.68 9.69
C PRO A 320 32.30 -18.43 8.19
N MET A 321 33.30 -17.92 7.47
CA MET A 321 33.19 -17.60 6.04
C MET A 321 32.68 -18.76 5.19
N ALA A 322 33.12 -20.00 5.47
CA ALA A 322 32.68 -21.19 4.74
C ALA A 322 31.19 -21.54 4.94
N ALA A 323 30.60 -21.15 6.09
CA ALA A 323 29.18 -21.34 6.37
C ALA A 323 28.34 -20.20 5.81
N GLU A 324 28.87 -18.97 5.78
CA GLU A 324 28.20 -17.81 5.20
C GLU A 324 28.19 -17.84 3.67
N PHE A 325 29.30 -18.27 3.08
CA PHE A 325 29.52 -18.32 1.63
C PHE A 325 29.97 -19.73 1.24
N PRO A 326 29.05 -20.72 1.16
CA PRO A 326 29.42 -22.07 0.76
C PRO A 326 29.93 -22.09 -0.68
N VAL A 327 30.78 -23.07 -1.00
CA VAL A 327 31.30 -23.26 -2.37
C VAL A 327 30.14 -23.50 -3.33
N GLY A 328 30.12 -22.78 -4.45
CA GLY A 328 29.04 -22.81 -5.43
C GLY A 328 27.94 -21.78 -5.21
N GLU A 329 27.92 -21.08 -4.06
CA GLU A 329 26.93 -20.04 -3.75
C GLU A 329 27.00 -18.88 -4.75
N ARG A 330 25.84 -18.34 -5.12
CA ARG A 330 25.72 -17.21 -6.04
C ARG A 330 25.66 -15.92 -5.25
N VAL A 331 26.62 -15.03 -5.50
CA VAL A 331 26.79 -13.76 -4.78
C VAL A 331 26.83 -12.58 -5.76
N ILE A 332 26.69 -11.36 -5.24
CA ILE A 332 26.83 -10.12 -6.03
C ILE A 332 28.15 -9.45 -5.66
N PHE A 333 28.97 -9.15 -6.66
CA PHE A 333 30.26 -8.49 -6.45
C PHE A 333 30.09 -6.97 -6.30
N LEU A 334 30.64 -6.39 -5.23
CA LEU A 334 30.55 -4.96 -4.93
C LEU A 334 31.89 -4.21 -5.12
N GLY A 335 32.90 -4.85 -5.70
CA GLY A 335 34.18 -4.20 -5.99
C GLY A 335 34.12 -3.36 -7.26
N GLY A 336 34.91 -2.27 -7.32
CA GLY A 336 34.86 -1.29 -8.41
C GLY A 336 35.15 -1.85 -9.82
N MET A 337 35.77 -3.01 -9.93
CA MET A 337 36.11 -3.63 -11.22
C MET A 337 34.88 -4.20 -11.96
N ALA A 338 33.85 -4.64 -11.23
CA ALA A 338 32.65 -5.26 -11.78
C ALA A 338 31.44 -5.10 -10.83
N TYR A 339 31.21 -3.88 -10.36
CA TYR A 339 30.19 -3.58 -9.35
C TYR A 339 28.79 -4.00 -9.83
N GLY A 340 28.10 -4.81 -9.02
CA GLY A 340 26.76 -5.32 -9.28
C GLY A 340 26.70 -6.60 -10.12
N THR A 341 27.85 -7.14 -10.56
CA THR A 341 27.89 -8.36 -11.37
C THR A 341 27.70 -9.63 -10.53
N ALA A 342 27.00 -10.62 -11.08
CA ALA A 342 26.86 -11.93 -10.46
C ALA A 342 28.20 -12.68 -10.41
N ALA A 343 28.48 -13.32 -9.29
CA ALA A 343 29.67 -14.13 -9.07
C ALA A 343 29.31 -15.43 -8.36
N GLN A 344 30.18 -16.42 -8.46
CA GLN A 344 30.05 -17.70 -7.78
C GLN A 344 31.25 -17.93 -6.86
N VAL A 345 30.99 -18.39 -5.64
CA VAL A 345 32.06 -18.73 -4.68
C VAL A 345 32.79 -19.99 -5.14
N VAL A 346 34.10 -19.89 -5.34
CA VAL A 346 34.97 -20.99 -5.76
C VAL A 346 35.61 -21.66 -4.55
N SER A 347 36.13 -20.85 -3.63
CA SER A 347 36.81 -21.31 -2.43
C SER A 347 36.67 -20.28 -1.33
N THR A 348 36.72 -20.72 -0.07
CA THR A 348 36.70 -19.85 1.10
C THR A 348 37.90 -20.16 1.99
N THR A 349 38.55 -19.11 2.48
CA THR A 349 39.55 -19.18 3.56
C THR A 349 38.98 -18.54 4.82
N ASP A 350 39.74 -18.55 5.92
CA ASP A 350 39.32 -17.91 7.17
C ASP A 350 39.11 -16.39 7.03
N THR A 351 39.76 -15.75 6.04
CA THR A 351 39.76 -14.28 5.90
C THR A 351 39.42 -13.77 4.49
N SER A 352 39.41 -14.62 3.48
CA SER A 352 39.20 -14.23 2.08
C SER A 352 38.29 -15.20 1.33
N LEU A 353 37.67 -14.69 0.27
CA LEU A 353 36.79 -15.43 -0.62
C LEU A 353 37.39 -15.40 -2.03
N ASP A 354 37.53 -16.57 -2.64
CA ASP A 354 37.83 -16.68 -4.06
C ASP A 354 36.52 -16.80 -4.82
N ILE A 355 36.32 -15.93 -5.80
CA ILE A 355 35.08 -15.86 -6.58
C ILE A 355 35.36 -15.90 -8.08
N SER A 356 34.43 -16.48 -8.83
CA SER A 356 34.38 -16.42 -10.29
C SER A 356 33.29 -15.44 -10.71
N ILE A 357 33.64 -14.40 -11.48
CA ILE A 357 32.72 -13.33 -11.88
C ILE A 357 32.21 -13.60 -13.30
N ALA A 358 30.89 -13.56 -13.50
CA ALA A 358 30.27 -13.66 -14.82
C ALA A 358 30.25 -12.29 -15.51
N TYR A 359 31.39 -11.87 -16.09
CA TYR A 359 31.51 -10.57 -16.75
C TYR A 359 31.07 -10.62 -18.21
N PHE A 360 30.05 -9.82 -18.56
CA PHE A 360 29.55 -9.67 -19.93
C PHE A 360 29.91 -8.27 -20.49
N PRO A 361 30.86 -8.17 -21.45
CA PRO A 361 31.29 -6.88 -21.98
C PRO A 361 30.19 -6.06 -22.67
N SER A 362 29.14 -6.71 -23.17
CA SER A 362 27.96 -6.05 -23.78
C SER A 362 27.17 -5.25 -22.75
N GLU A 363 26.90 -5.81 -21.57
CA GLU A 363 26.13 -5.16 -20.50
C GLU A 363 26.84 -3.90 -19.98
N SER A 364 28.17 -3.95 -19.87
CA SER A 364 28.96 -2.77 -19.45
C SER A 364 28.84 -1.61 -20.45
N LYS A 365 28.84 -1.91 -21.76
CA LYS A 365 28.64 -0.90 -22.81
C LYS A 365 27.23 -0.32 -22.76
N GLU A 366 26.22 -1.17 -22.65
CA GLU A 366 24.81 -0.78 -22.56
C GLU A 366 24.54 0.10 -21.33
N ASN A 367 25.03 -0.28 -20.15
CA ASN A 367 24.94 0.53 -18.93
C ASN A 367 25.62 1.89 -19.09
N ALA A 368 26.77 1.95 -19.76
CA ALA A 368 27.45 3.21 -20.05
C ALA A 368 26.64 4.10 -21.01
N GLU A 369 25.98 3.51 -22.00
CA GLU A 369 25.07 4.22 -22.91
C GLU A 369 23.85 4.77 -22.17
N PHE A 370 23.17 3.96 -21.35
CA PHE A 370 22.05 4.43 -20.51
C PHE A 370 22.48 5.55 -19.57
N THR A 371 23.63 5.42 -18.91
CA THR A 371 24.17 6.46 -18.03
C THR A 371 24.43 7.76 -18.81
N ARG A 372 24.95 7.67 -20.03
CA ARG A 372 25.14 8.83 -20.92
C ARG A 372 23.81 9.48 -21.27
N VAL A 373 22.79 8.70 -21.66
CA VAL A 373 21.45 9.21 -21.99
C VAL A 373 20.82 9.93 -20.78
N VAL A 374 20.90 9.34 -19.59
CA VAL A 374 20.40 9.95 -18.35
C VAL A 374 21.17 11.24 -18.02
N SER A 375 22.49 11.24 -18.15
CA SER A 375 23.32 12.42 -17.85
C SER A 375 23.10 13.59 -18.82
N ARG A 376 22.81 13.28 -20.10
CA ARG A 376 22.57 14.27 -21.16
C ARG A 376 21.09 14.59 -21.35
N ARG A 377 20.21 14.09 -20.48
CA ARG A 377 18.77 14.30 -20.58
C ARG A 377 18.48 15.79 -20.66
N ALA A 378 17.83 16.22 -21.75
CA ALA A 378 17.31 17.57 -21.83
C ALA A 378 16.19 17.66 -20.79
N ALA A 379 16.43 18.38 -19.70
CA ALA A 379 15.34 18.71 -18.79
C ALA A 379 14.38 19.62 -19.57
N GLY A 380 13.14 19.16 -19.80
CA GLY A 380 12.13 20.00 -20.43
C GLY A 380 12.03 21.35 -19.72
N THR A 381 11.74 22.42 -20.45
CA THR A 381 11.66 23.76 -19.85
C THR A 381 10.47 23.85 -18.90
N TYR A 382 10.74 24.17 -17.63
CA TYR A 382 9.72 24.44 -16.61
C TYR A 382 9.71 25.93 -16.27
N PHE A 383 8.50 26.48 -16.13
CA PHE A 383 8.28 27.87 -15.77
C PHE A 383 7.70 27.95 -14.36
N PRO A 384 8.29 28.76 -13.46
CA PRO A 384 7.68 29.06 -12.17
C PRO A 384 6.27 29.64 -12.34
N SER A 385 5.38 29.36 -11.40
CA SER A 385 3.97 29.81 -11.44
C SER A 385 3.81 31.30 -11.78
N HIS A 386 4.64 32.16 -11.19
CA HIS A 386 4.61 33.62 -11.39
C HIS A 386 5.15 34.09 -12.77
N VAL A 387 5.95 33.26 -13.45
CA VAL A 387 6.40 33.50 -14.83
C VAL A 387 5.30 33.06 -15.79
N LEU A 388 4.73 31.87 -15.57
CA LEU A 388 3.67 31.35 -16.41
C LEU A 388 2.40 32.19 -16.34
N SER A 389 2.02 32.68 -15.16
CA SER A 389 0.85 33.56 -14.98
C SER A 389 0.98 34.84 -15.81
N ARG A 390 2.17 35.46 -15.83
CA ARG A 390 2.46 36.64 -16.66
C ARG A 390 2.40 36.31 -18.16
N ARG A 391 2.97 35.18 -18.58
CA ARG A 391 2.94 34.74 -19.98
C ARG A 391 1.52 34.47 -20.50
N LEU A 392 0.67 33.88 -19.68
CA LEU A 392 -0.72 33.54 -20.06
C LEU A 392 -1.72 34.69 -19.81
N HIS A 393 -1.27 35.84 -19.31
CA HIS A 393 -2.13 36.96 -18.88
C HIS A 393 -3.25 36.48 -17.94
N MET A 394 -2.87 35.79 -16.86
CA MET A 394 -3.76 35.29 -15.81
C MET A 394 -3.20 35.69 -14.44
N SER A 395 -4.05 35.88 -13.42
CA SER A 395 -3.54 35.98 -12.06
C SER A 395 -2.93 34.66 -11.58
N ALA A 396 -2.08 34.76 -10.56
CA ALA A 396 -1.55 33.60 -9.86
C ALA A 396 -2.67 32.74 -9.23
N LEU A 397 -3.78 33.36 -8.80
CA LEU A 397 -4.92 32.66 -8.22
C LEU A 397 -5.66 31.84 -9.28
N ALA A 398 -6.00 32.44 -10.42
CA ALA A 398 -6.66 31.75 -11.53
C ALA A 398 -5.82 30.58 -12.03
N LEU A 399 -4.50 30.79 -12.23
CA LEU A 399 -3.57 29.72 -12.61
C LEU A 399 -3.53 28.61 -11.55
N SER A 400 -3.50 28.96 -10.26
CA SER A 400 -3.47 27.98 -9.18
C SER A 400 -4.74 27.12 -9.13
N ARG A 401 -5.91 27.72 -9.35
CA ARG A 401 -7.20 27.02 -9.34
C ARG A 401 -7.35 26.08 -10.54
N ILE A 402 -7.08 26.57 -11.75
CA ILE A 402 -7.27 25.77 -12.97
C ILE A 402 -6.30 24.60 -13.05
N THR A 403 -5.11 24.73 -12.46
CA THR A 403 -4.11 23.64 -12.39
C THR A 403 -4.34 22.67 -11.24
N SER A 404 -5.27 22.97 -10.32
CA SER A 404 -5.70 22.08 -9.23
C SER A 404 -7.02 21.37 -9.56
N THR A 405 -7.57 20.59 -8.63
CA THR A 405 -8.95 20.10 -8.72
C THR A 405 -9.92 21.26 -8.45
N LEU A 406 -10.72 21.63 -9.45
CA LEU A 406 -11.69 22.72 -9.36
C LEU A 406 -13.10 22.16 -9.54
N LEU A 407 -13.78 21.92 -8.42
CA LEU A 407 -15.18 21.47 -8.40
C LEU A 407 -16.12 22.66 -8.51
N VAL A 408 -17.01 22.61 -9.50
CA VAL A 408 -18.07 23.60 -9.72
C VAL A 408 -19.41 22.97 -9.37
N LEU A 409 -20.22 23.70 -8.60
CA LEU A 409 -21.58 23.30 -8.25
C LEU A 409 -22.55 23.71 -9.37
N LEU A 410 -23.28 22.72 -9.89
CA LEU A 410 -24.35 22.90 -10.88
C LEU A 410 -25.69 23.18 -10.17
N GLU A 411 -26.69 23.68 -10.89
CA GLU A 411 -28.00 24.00 -10.31
C GLU A 411 -28.73 22.76 -9.78
N ASP A 412 -28.48 21.59 -10.39
CA ASP A 412 -29.01 20.30 -9.95
C ASP A 412 -28.36 19.76 -8.65
N GLY A 413 -27.43 20.51 -8.06
CA GLY A 413 -26.69 20.14 -6.85
C GLY A 413 -25.52 19.19 -7.08
N SER A 414 -25.30 18.76 -8.33
CA SER A 414 -24.15 17.93 -8.68
C SER A 414 -22.86 18.76 -8.79
N LYS A 415 -21.71 18.11 -8.62
CA LYS A 415 -20.40 18.74 -8.66
C LYS A 415 -19.59 18.23 -9.84
N THR A 416 -19.05 19.14 -10.64
CA THR A 416 -18.26 18.82 -11.83
C THR A 416 -16.84 19.37 -11.68
N ASN A 417 -15.82 18.50 -11.82
CA ASN A 417 -14.43 18.95 -11.89
C ASN A 417 -14.11 19.50 -13.28
N ILE A 418 -13.65 20.74 -13.35
CA ILE A 418 -13.14 21.40 -14.56
C ILE A 418 -11.66 21.79 -14.45
N GLY A 419 -11.01 21.43 -13.35
CA GLY A 419 -9.59 21.70 -13.15
C GLY A 419 -8.71 20.65 -13.83
N LEU A 420 -7.60 21.08 -14.42
CA LEU A 420 -6.60 20.22 -15.07
C LEU A 420 -5.94 19.25 -14.09
N SER A 421 -6.08 19.47 -12.78
CA SER A 421 -5.64 18.54 -11.74
C SER A 421 -4.17 18.13 -11.89
N LEU A 422 -3.31 19.10 -12.23
CA LEU A 422 -1.88 18.93 -12.45
C LEU A 422 -1.09 18.92 -11.13
N LYS A 423 -1.66 19.44 -10.04
CA LYS A 423 -1.01 19.53 -8.73
C LYS A 423 -1.95 19.18 -7.57
N PHE A 424 -1.41 18.53 -6.54
CA PHE A 424 -2.13 18.14 -5.33
C PHE A 424 -1.27 18.40 -4.08
N GLU A 425 -1.26 19.63 -3.57
CA GLU A 425 -0.44 20.02 -2.40
C GLU A 425 -0.76 19.15 -1.18
N GLY A 426 -2.05 19.00 -0.83
CA GLY A 426 -2.47 18.26 0.36
C GLY A 426 -2.21 16.75 0.29
N LYS A 427 -1.99 16.20 -0.91
CA LYS A 427 -1.65 14.78 -1.11
C LYS A 427 -0.17 14.55 -1.39
N GLY A 428 0.62 15.61 -1.58
CA GLY A 428 2.02 15.50 -2.03
C GLY A 428 2.15 14.82 -3.39
N LEU A 429 1.25 15.13 -4.34
CA LEU A 429 1.28 14.54 -5.69
C LEU A 429 1.42 15.59 -6.79
N LYS A 430 2.06 15.21 -7.89
CA LYS A 430 2.24 15.98 -9.13
C LYS A 430 1.88 15.12 -10.35
N VAL A 431 1.70 15.77 -11.50
CA VAL A 431 1.49 15.07 -12.79
C VAL A 431 2.77 15.11 -13.61
N LEU A 432 3.27 13.93 -14.00
CA LEU A 432 4.52 13.80 -14.75
C LEU A 432 4.47 14.51 -16.10
N GLY A 433 5.54 15.24 -16.40
CA GLY A 433 5.63 16.03 -17.65
C GLY A 433 4.79 17.30 -17.69
N TYR A 434 3.98 17.59 -16.66
CA TYR A 434 3.15 18.81 -16.58
C TYR A 434 3.55 19.74 -15.44
N SER A 435 3.79 19.20 -14.23
CA SER A 435 4.07 20.01 -13.04
C SER A 435 5.24 19.46 -12.21
N LYS A 436 5.90 20.37 -11.49
CA LYS A 436 6.96 20.08 -10.52
C LYS A 436 6.80 20.95 -9.28
N ARG A 437 7.22 20.44 -8.13
CA ARG A 437 7.29 21.19 -6.87
C ARG A 437 8.74 21.25 -6.42
N ASN A 438 9.25 22.46 -6.22
CA ASN A 438 10.55 22.71 -5.59
C ASN A 438 10.34 23.55 -4.31
N ASP A 439 11.41 23.88 -3.60
CA ASP A 439 11.34 24.67 -2.35
C ASP A 439 10.67 26.05 -2.55
N ARG A 440 10.76 26.61 -3.76
CA ARG A 440 10.25 27.95 -4.10
C ARG A 440 8.80 27.96 -4.57
N GLY A 441 8.24 26.82 -4.96
CA GLY A 441 6.84 26.73 -5.39
C GLY A 441 6.57 25.70 -6.47
N TRP A 442 5.42 25.86 -7.14
CA TRP A 442 5.03 25.04 -8.29
C TRP A 442 5.59 25.61 -9.59
N GLU A 443 6.09 24.72 -10.44
CA GLU A 443 6.56 24.98 -11.79
C GLU A 443 5.79 24.11 -12.78
N TYR A 444 5.60 24.60 -13.99
CA TYR A 444 4.85 23.91 -15.04
C TYR A 444 5.65 23.84 -16.33
N SER A 445 5.55 22.72 -17.04
CA SER A 445 6.26 22.52 -18.30
C SER A 445 5.68 23.36 -19.44
N GLU A 446 6.42 23.47 -20.54
CA GLU A 446 5.88 24.02 -21.80
C GLU A 446 4.62 23.27 -22.28
N LYS A 447 4.52 21.95 -22.04
CA LYS A 447 3.33 21.15 -22.35
C LYS A 447 2.11 21.63 -21.58
N ALA A 448 2.27 21.87 -20.28
CA ALA A 448 1.22 22.41 -19.43
C ALA A 448 0.84 23.84 -19.84
N ALA A 449 1.82 24.69 -20.19
CA ALA A 449 1.57 26.04 -20.66
C ALA A 449 0.67 26.06 -21.90
N ARG A 450 0.98 25.23 -22.90
CA ARG A 450 0.19 25.09 -24.14
C ARG A 450 -1.22 24.54 -23.88
N ALA A 451 -1.34 23.58 -22.97
CA ALA A 451 -2.66 23.03 -22.60
C ALA A 451 -3.54 24.11 -21.94
N ILE A 452 -2.98 24.91 -21.02
CA ILE A 452 -3.71 26.01 -20.37
C ILE A 452 -4.07 27.10 -21.38
N GLU A 453 -3.18 27.43 -22.32
CA GLU A 453 -3.43 28.43 -23.37
C GLU A 453 -4.57 28.02 -24.31
N LYS A 454 -4.57 26.75 -24.77
CA LYS A 454 -5.69 26.19 -25.53
C LYS A 454 -6.99 26.22 -24.72
N TYR A 455 -6.92 25.87 -23.43
CA TYR A 455 -8.10 25.79 -22.58
C TYR A 455 -8.71 27.18 -22.35
N LYS A 456 -7.87 28.19 -22.08
CA LYS A 456 -8.27 29.59 -21.94
C LYS A 456 -8.90 30.14 -23.23
N THR A 457 -8.33 29.80 -24.38
CA THR A 457 -8.86 30.23 -25.69
C THR A 457 -10.22 29.60 -25.99
N ALA A 458 -10.44 28.33 -25.62
CA ALA A 458 -11.72 27.65 -25.81
C ALA A 458 -12.82 28.19 -24.89
N PHE A 459 -12.49 28.62 -23.67
CA PHE A 459 -13.46 29.06 -22.66
C PHE A 459 -13.01 30.37 -21.97
N PRO A 460 -13.03 31.52 -22.66
CA PRO A 460 -12.48 32.77 -22.14
C PRO A 460 -13.28 33.38 -20.98
N GLU A 461 -14.61 33.24 -20.99
CA GLU A 461 -15.49 33.79 -19.96
C GLU A 461 -15.26 33.11 -18.58
N PRO A 462 -15.30 31.76 -18.46
CA PRO A 462 -14.96 31.09 -17.20
C PRO A 462 -13.59 31.51 -16.66
N PHE A 463 -12.58 31.59 -17.53
CA PHE A 463 -11.22 31.96 -17.15
C PHE A 463 -11.10 33.38 -16.61
N SER A 464 -11.96 34.30 -17.06
CA SER A 464 -12.00 35.68 -16.60
C SER A 464 -12.61 35.82 -15.21
N HIS A 465 -13.47 34.88 -14.80
CA HIS A 465 -14.17 34.88 -13.52
C HIS A 465 -13.57 33.91 -12.48
N LEU A 466 -12.48 33.21 -12.79
CA LEU A 466 -11.79 32.29 -11.86
C LEU A 466 -11.30 32.96 -10.56
N GLU A 467 -11.18 34.28 -10.54
CA GLU A 467 -10.72 35.04 -9.37
C GLU A 467 -11.83 35.42 -8.41
N ASN A 468 -13.08 35.40 -8.87
CA ASN A 468 -14.22 35.78 -8.06
C ASN A 468 -14.42 34.75 -6.95
N ARG A 469 -14.41 35.25 -5.70
CA ARG A 469 -14.56 34.43 -4.49
C ARG A 469 -15.75 34.93 -3.67
N SER A 470 -16.88 34.29 -3.85
CA SER A 470 -18.10 34.48 -3.03
C SER A 470 -18.23 33.42 -1.93
N SER A 471 -17.82 32.17 -2.19
CA SER A 471 -17.97 31.02 -1.29
C SER A 471 -16.87 29.96 -1.45
N ASP A 472 -16.90 28.88 -0.64
CA ASP A 472 -15.93 27.78 -0.66
C ASP A 472 -16.06 26.86 -1.90
N ILE A 473 -17.22 26.84 -2.57
CA ILE A 473 -17.44 26.10 -3.83
C ILE A 473 -18.06 27.05 -4.84
N VAL A 474 -17.37 27.26 -5.95
CA VAL A 474 -17.85 28.17 -7.00
C VAL A 474 -19.00 27.52 -7.78
N THR A 475 -20.02 28.33 -8.06
CA THR A 475 -21.19 27.90 -8.83
C THR A 475 -20.97 28.13 -10.33
N SER A 476 -21.73 27.43 -11.18
CA SER A 476 -21.70 27.63 -12.63
C SER A 476 -22.06 29.06 -13.03
N ALA A 477 -23.09 29.65 -12.40
CA ALA A 477 -23.53 31.03 -12.64
C ALA A 477 -22.45 32.08 -12.29
N GLU A 478 -21.62 31.83 -11.29
CA GLU A 478 -20.50 32.72 -10.92
C GLU A 478 -19.36 32.70 -11.94
N LEU A 479 -19.14 31.57 -12.63
CA LEU A 479 -18.10 31.43 -13.65
C LEU A 479 -18.57 31.92 -15.02
N CYS A 480 -19.86 31.76 -15.33
CA CYS A 480 -20.43 32.10 -16.63
C CYS A 480 -21.64 33.04 -16.48
N PRO A 481 -21.45 34.28 -15.99
CA PRO A 481 -22.56 35.19 -15.69
C PRO A 481 -23.30 35.70 -16.94
N THR A 482 -22.70 35.61 -18.13
CA THR A 482 -23.30 36.07 -19.39
C THR A 482 -23.88 34.92 -20.23
N ALA A 483 -23.69 33.67 -19.83
CA ALA A 483 -24.20 32.51 -20.53
C ALA A 483 -25.70 32.29 -20.24
N GLU A 484 -26.49 31.98 -21.28
CA GLU A 484 -27.91 31.61 -21.14
C GLU A 484 -28.09 30.32 -20.32
N ASP A 485 -27.14 29.38 -20.42
CA ASP A 485 -27.09 28.14 -19.66
C ASP A 485 -25.65 27.89 -19.13
N PRO A 486 -25.32 28.40 -17.93
CA PRO A 486 -24.01 28.22 -17.31
C PRO A 486 -23.62 26.75 -17.09
N ASP A 487 -24.59 25.90 -16.74
CA ASP A 487 -24.35 24.47 -16.47
C ASP A 487 -23.91 23.72 -17.73
N LYS A 488 -24.47 24.09 -18.89
CA LYS A 488 -24.06 23.54 -20.18
C LYS A 488 -22.62 23.90 -20.52
N VAL A 489 -22.17 25.12 -20.25
CA VAL A 489 -20.78 25.53 -20.48
C VAL A 489 -19.81 24.70 -19.63
N ILE A 490 -20.13 24.48 -18.36
CA ILE A 490 -19.32 23.63 -17.45
C ILE A 490 -19.27 22.17 -17.94
N LYS A 491 -20.40 21.62 -18.42
CA LYS A 491 -20.45 20.28 -19.01
C LYS A 491 -19.64 20.19 -20.31
N GLU A 492 -19.62 21.24 -21.13
CA GLU A 492 -18.80 21.33 -22.33
C GLU A 492 -17.31 21.43 -22.00
N MET A 493 -16.92 22.20 -20.98
CA MET A 493 -15.54 22.25 -20.48
C MET A 493 -15.03 20.86 -20.07
N LYS A 494 -15.83 20.09 -19.32
CA LYS A 494 -15.47 18.71 -18.97
C LYS A 494 -15.38 17.80 -20.19
N ARG A 495 -16.27 17.97 -21.17
CA ARG A 495 -16.22 17.21 -22.43
C ARG A 495 -14.96 17.54 -23.22
N TRP A 496 -14.57 18.81 -23.29
CA TRP A 496 -13.36 19.27 -23.96
C TRP A 496 -12.10 18.71 -23.31
N LEU A 497 -12.02 18.72 -21.98
CA LEU A 497 -10.91 18.09 -21.25
C LEU A 497 -10.77 16.60 -21.59
N LYS A 498 -11.90 15.90 -21.77
CA LYS A 498 -11.90 14.48 -22.17
C LYS A 498 -11.40 14.29 -23.61
N GLN A 499 -11.76 15.20 -24.51
CA GLN A 499 -11.37 15.15 -25.93
C GLN A 499 -9.88 15.42 -26.12
N GLU A 500 -9.30 16.32 -25.33
CA GLU A 500 -7.86 16.65 -25.37
C GLU A 500 -6.99 15.69 -24.51
N ASP A 501 -7.56 14.63 -23.94
CA ASP A 501 -6.86 13.66 -23.07
C ASP A 501 -6.20 14.32 -21.84
N LEU A 502 -6.90 15.28 -21.24
CA LEU A 502 -6.47 16.04 -20.05
C LEU A 502 -7.26 15.67 -18.79
N ILE A 503 -7.90 14.50 -18.80
CA ILE A 503 -8.60 13.91 -17.65
C ILE A 503 -7.80 12.70 -17.15
N ASP A 504 -7.80 12.49 -15.83
CA ASP A 504 -7.19 11.32 -15.19
C ASP A 504 -5.70 11.11 -15.52
N LEU A 505 -4.96 12.21 -15.67
CA LEU A 505 -3.51 12.19 -15.89
C LEU A 505 -2.79 11.45 -14.75
N GLU A 506 -1.75 10.69 -15.09
CA GLU A 506 -0.98 9.90 -14.13
C GLU A 506 -0.34 10.79 -13.05
N THR A 507 -0.73 10.55 -11.80
CA THR A 507 -0.21 11.28 -10.64
C THR A 507 0.85 10.47 -9.91
N VAL A 508 1.92 11.14 -9.51
CA VAL A 508 3.04 10.52 -8.79
C VAL A 508 3.45 11.38 -7.60
N SER A 509 4.22 10.81 -6.69
CA SER A 509 4.84 11.54 -5.58
C SER A 509 5.69 12.72 -6.09
N LEU A 510 5.79 13.79 -5.31
CA LEU A 510 6.62 14.96 -5.64
C LEU A 510 8.08 14.59 -5.96
N PHE A 511 8.59 13.50 -5.37
CA PHE A 511 9.97 13.05 -5.52
C PHE A 511 10.21 12.11 -6.72
N ALA A 512 9.15 11.68 -7.42
CA ALA A 512 9.30 10.80 -8.58
C ALA A 512 9.83 11.56 -9.80
N GLU A 513 10.76 10.96 -10.53
CA GLU A 513 11.26 11.44 -11.83
C GLU A 513 11.01 10.40 -12.92
N GLN A 514 10.88 10.86 -14.17
CA GLN A 514 10.70 9.99 -15.34
C GLN A 514 11.54 10.51 -16.50
N LEU A 515 12.06 9.60 -17.33
CA LEU A 515 12.63 9.94 -18.63
C LEU A 515 11.53 10.20 -19.64
N GLU A 516 11.66 11.27 -20.43
CA GLU A 516 10.72 11.54 -21.52
C GLU A 516 10.86 10.49 -22.63
N LYS A 517 9.75 10.14 -23.28
CA LYS A 517 9.71 9.13 -24.36
C LYS A 517 10.73 9.39 -25.47
N VAL A 518 11.04 10.65 -25.75
CA VAL A 518 12.04 11.06 -26.76
C VAL A 518 13.46 10.64 -26.36
N CYS A 519 13.79 10.60 -25.07
CA CYS A 519 15.08 10.11 -24.59
C CYS A 519 15.23 8.59 -24.76
N LEU A 520 14.11 7.84 -24.78
CA LEU A 520 14.08 6.39 -24.94
C LEU A 520 14.04 5.93 -26.41
N LEU A 521 13.61 6.79 -27.34
CA LEU A 521 13.55 6.49 -28.78
C LEU A 521 14.85 6.83 -29.52
N ASN A 522 15.68 7.70 -28.92
CA ASN A 522 16.96 8.14 -29.46
C ASN A 522 18.16 7.40 -28.84
N SER A 523 17.90 6.51 -27.88
CA SER A 523 18.82 5.47 -27.40
C SER A 523 18.58 4.21 -28.20
#